data_AF-A0A0E0DBV7-F1
#
_entry.id   AF-A0A0E0DBV7-F1
#
_cell.length_a   1.000
_cell.length_b   1.000
_cell.length_c   1.000
_cell.angle_alpha   90.00
_cell.angle_beta   90.00
_cell.angle_gamma   90.00
#
_symmetry.space_group_name_H-M   'P 1'
#
loop_
_entity.id
_entity.type
_entity.pdbx_description
1 polymer ?
#
loop_
_entity_poly.entity_id
_entity_poly.type
_entity_poly.pdbx_seq_one_letter_code
_entity_poly.pdbx_strand_id
1 'polypeptide(L)'
;MEGTAAVGAADPVAVTVFFGANDASLPDWKQVHQHVPLDEYQSNLRAICAYFMEQWPSTKIILITPPPIYEPLNRKDSEMLY
;
A
#
# COMPACT_ATOMS: atom_id res chain seq x y z
N MET A 1 -9.68 30.31 20.58
CA MET A 1 -8.50 29.52 21.02
C MET A 1 -7.78 29.13 19.75
N GLU A 2 -6.95 30.03 19.25
CA GLU A 2 -6.19 29.83 18.02
C GLU A 2 -5.11 28.78 18.30
N GLY A 3 -5.22 27.63 17.64
CA GLY A 3 -4.15 26.64 17.62
C GLY A 3 -2.99 27.26 16.86
N THR A 4 -1.95 27.65 17.60
CA THR A 4 -0.69 28.13 17.05
C THR A 4 -0.16 27.08 16.09
N ALA A 5 -0.20 27.37 14.79
CA ALA A 5 0.53 26.60 13.79
C ALA A 5 1.97 26.48 14.29
N ALA A 6 2.41 25.25 14.55
CA ALA A 6 3.79 24.98 14.91
C ALA A 6 4.68 25.62 13.84
N VAL A 7 5.67 26.37 14.30
CA VAL A 7 6.74 26.97 13.50
C VAL A 7 7.18 25.97 12.43
N GLY A 8 7.11 26.37 11.15
CA GLY A 8 7.18 25.51 9.97
C GLY A 8 8.18 24.36 10.08
N ALA A 9 7.67 23.13 10.18
CA ALA A 9 8.49 21.95 10.04
C ALA A 9 9.04 21.92 8.61
N ALA A 10 10.35 21.83 8.47
CA ALA A 10 10.99 21.65 7.18
C ALA A 10 10.45 20.39 6.48
N ASP A 11 10.41 20.42 5.14
CA ASP A 11 10.05 19.26 4.32
C ASP A 11 10.79 18.00 4.80
N PRO A 12 10.12 16.84 4.88
CA PRO A 12 10.80 15.59 5.15
C PRO A 12 11.86 15.30 4.09
N VAL A 13 13.04 14.86 4.50
CA VAL A 13 14.09 14.44 3.54
C VAL A 13 13.63 13.22 2.73
N ALA A 14 12.86 12.33 3.35
CA ALA A 14 12.28 11.17 2.68
C ALA A 14 10.91 10.77 3.28
N VAL A 15 10.07 10.15 2.45
CA VAL A 15 8.82 9.50 2.82
C VAL A 15 8.87 8.05 2.35
N THR A 16 8.56 7.12 3.24
CA THR A 16 8.42 5.70 2.90
C THR A 16 6.95 5.35 2.74
N VAL A 17 6.57 4.81 1.58
CA VAL A 17 5.22 4.29 1.32
C VAL A 17 5.29 2.77 1.36
N PHE A 18 4.57 2.16 2.31
CA PHE A 18 4.57 0.72 2.55
C PHE A 18 3.14 0.16 2.53
N PHE A 19 2.50 0.23 1.36
CA PHE A 19 1.14 -0.27 1.12
C PHE A 19 1.11 -1.43 0.11
N GLY A 20 0.03 -2.21 0.14
CA GLY A 20 -0.22 -3.31 -0.79
C GLY A 20 -0.45 -4.67 -0.13
N ALA A 21 -0.17 -4.82 1.17
CA ALA A 21 -0.37 -6.10 1.86
C ALA A 21 -1.85 -6.49 1.94
N ASN A 22 -2.73 -5.51 2.21
CA ASN A 22 -4.17 -5.71 2.29
C ASN A 22 -4.79 -5.82 0.89
N ASP A 23 -4.39 -4.93 0.00
CA ASP A 23 -4.82 -4.81 -1.41
C ASP A 23 -4.65 -6.11 -2.19
N ALA A 24 -3.59 -6.84 -1.91
CA ALA A 24 -3.27 -8.10 -2.56
C ALA A 24 -3.98 -9.32 -1.94
N SER A 25 -4.99 -9.09 -1.07
CA SER A 25 -5.89 -10.14 -0.61
C SER A 25 -6.51 -10.88 -1.80
N LEU A 26 -6.51 -12.21 -1.75
CA LEU A 26 -7.07 -13.03 -2.82
C LEU A 26 -8.62 -12.95 -2.84
N PRO A 27 -9.23 -12.98 -4.04
CA PRO A 27 -10.69 -12.84 -4.19
C PRO A 27 -11.48 -13.98 -3.55
N ASP A 28 -10.90 -15.16 -3.38
CA ASP A 28 -11.56 -16.35 -2.82
C ASP A 28 -11.33 -16.53 -1.30
N TRP A 29 -10.75 -15.53 -0.64
CA TRP A 29 -10.33 -15.63 0.76
C TRP A 29 -11.18 -14.77 1.70
N LYS A 30 -11.11 -15.05 3.01
CA LYS A 30 -11.87 -14.32 4.05
C LYS A 30 -11.69 -12.81 4.01
N GLN A 31 -10.54 -12.34 3.52
CA GLN A 31 -10.19 -10.92 3.44
C GLN A 31 -10.45 -10.30 2.06
N VAL A 32 -11.26 -10.92 1.20
CA VAL A 32 -11.61 -10.38 -0.14
C VAL A 32 -12.10 -8.93 -0.13
N HIS A 33 -12.71 -8.48 0.98
CA HIS A 33 -13.16 -7.10 1.14
C HIS A 33 -12.03 -6.06 1.12
N GLN A 34 -10.78 -6.49 1.24
CA GLN A 34 -9.59 -5.65 1.14
C GLN A 34 -8.94 -5.71 -0.25
N HIS A 35 -9.41 -6.60 -1.14
CA HIS A 35 -8.84 -6.77 -2.47
C HIS A 35 -8.97 -5.48 -3.29
N VAL A 36 -7.87 -5.07 -3.90
CA VAL A 36 -7.82 -3.96 -4.85
C VAL A 36 -7.33 -4.49 -6.20
N PRO A 37 -8.09 -4.29 -7.30
CA PRO A 37 -7.65 -4.62 -8.64
C PRO A 37 -6.31 -3.96 -9.00
N LEU A 38 -5.50 -4.62 -9.83
CA LEU A 38 -4.13 -4.17 -10.11
C LEU A 38 -4.06 -2.76 -10.72
N ASP A 39 -5.00 -2.41 -11.60
CA ASP A 39 -5.12 -1.09 -12.21
C ASP A 39 -5.46 -0.01 -11.17
N GLU A 40 -6.38 -0.31 -10.25
CA GLU A 40 -6.72 0.57 -9.14
C GLU A 40 -5.56 0.72 -8.16
N TYR A 41 -4.88 -0.36 -7.78
CA TYR A 41 -3.69 -0.34 -6.92
C TYR A 41 -2.59 0.56 -7.49
N GLN A 42 -2.32 0.44 -8.80
CA GLN A 42 -1.34 1.30 -9.48
C GLN A 42 -1.78 2.76 -9.50
N SER A 43 -3.07 3.04 -9.75
CA SER A 43 -3.62 4.39 -9.71
C SER A 43 -3.47 5.02 -8.32
N ASN A 44 -3.83 4.27 -7.28
CA ASN A 44 -3.74 4.69 -5.88
C ASN A 44 -2.30 5.00 -5.49
N LEU A 45 -1.33 4.15 -5.82
CA LEU A 45 0.08 4.41 -5.55
C LEU A 45 0.59 5.68 -6.26
N ARG A 46 0.21 5.91 -7.52
CA ARG A 46 0.57 7.14 -8.25
C ARG A 46 -0.04 8.38 -7.58
N ALA A 47 -1.30 8.32 -7.16
CA ALA A 47 -1.97 9.42 -6.48
C ALA A 47 -1.32 9.75 -5.13
N ILE A 48 -0.97 8.73 -4.34
CA ILE A 48 -0.26 8.90 -3.06
C ILE A 48 1.12 9.55 -3.29
N CYS A 49 1.86 9.09 -4.31
CA CYS A 49 3.16 9.66 -4.61
C CYS A 49 3.04 11.10 -5.10
N ALA A 50 2.09 11.39 -6.00
CA ALA A 50 1.82 12.73 -6.50
C ALA A 50 1.48 13.70 -5.35
N TYR A 51 0.63 13.28 -4.42
CA TYR A 51 0.27 14.08 -3.25
C TYR A 51 1.51 14.51 -2.44
N PHE A 52 2.41 13.58 -2.09
CA PHE A 52 3.61 13.93 -1.34
C PHE A 52 4.59 14.79 -2.14
N MET A 53 4.71 14.56 -3.46
CA MET A 53 5.56 15.40 -4.31
C MET A 53 5.02 16.83 -4.48
N GLU A 54 3.70 17.01 -4.48
CA GLU A 54 3.07 18.33 -4.50
C GLU A 54 3.22 19.06 -3.16
N GLN A 55 3.06 18.35 -2.03
CA GLN A 55 3.22 18.93 -0.70
C GLN A 55 4.68 19.25 -0.37
N TRP A 56 5.61 18.37 -0.74
CA TRP A 56 7.03 18.49 -0.43
C TRP A 56 7.90 18.19 -1.68
N PRO A 57 8.13 19.19 -2.55
CA PRO A 57 8.83 19.00 -3.82
C PRO A 57 10.29 18.51 -3.69
N SER A 58 10.89 18.70 -2.52
CA SER A 58 12.26 18.29 -2.23
C SER A 58 12.39 16.86 -1.66
N THR A 59 11.27 16.28 -1.20
CA THR A 59 11.23 14.96 -0.55
C THR A 59 11.54 13.83 -1.53
N LYS A 60 12.25 12.80 -1.04
CA LYS A 60 12.42 11.52 -1.75
C LYS A 60 11.36 10.51 -1.33
N ILE A 61 10.69 9.89 -2.30
CA ILE A 61 9.72 8.83 -2.04
C ILE A 61 10.42 7.48 -2.19
N ILE A 62 10.31 6.64 -1.16
CA ILE A 62 10.82 5.26 -1.14
C ILE A 62 9.60 4.33 -1.08
N LEU A 63 9.37 3.57 -2.14
CA LEU A 63 8.35 2.53 -2.16
C LEU A 63 8.91 1.25 -1.55
N ILE A 64 8.24 0.74 -0.55
CA ILE A 64 8.52 -0.57 0.04
C ILE A 64 7.40 -1.49 -0.40
N THR A 65 7.75 -2.54 -1.15
CA THR A 65 6.78 -3.55 -1.59
C THR A 65 6.31 -4.38 -0.39
N PRO A 66 5.03 -4.79 -0.33
CA PRO A 66 4.55 -5.68 0.73
C PRO A 66 5.37 -6.98 0.77
N PRO A 67 5.49 -7.62 1.96
CA PRO A 67 6.16 -8.92 2.06
C PRO A 67 5.44 -9.97 1.20
N PRO A 68 6.12 -11.07 0.81
CA PRO A 68 5.49 -12.14 0.04
C PRO A 68 4.20 -12.63 0.71
N ILE A 69 3.12 -12.69 -0.06
CA ILE A 69 1.87 -13.28 0.42
C ILE A 69 2.04 -14.78 0.37
N TYR A 70 1.87 -15.43 1.52
CA TYR A 70 1.88 -16.88 1.60
C TYR A 70 0.54 -17.42 1.10
N GLU A 71 0.58 -18.13 -0.01
CA GLU A 71 -0.55 -18.86 -0.59
C GLU A 71 -0.37 -20.36 -0.30
N PRO A 72 -0.99 -20.93 0.76
CA PRO A 72 -1.07 -22.37 0.87
C PRO A 72 -1.93 -22.87 -0.30
N LEU A 73 -1.36 -23.76 -1.10
CA LEU A 73 -2.07 -24.48 -2.17
C LEU A 73 -3.42 -24.95 -1.65
N ASN A 74 -4.52 -24.62 -2.35
CA ASN A 74 -5.85 -24.97 -1.92
C ASN A 74 -5.92 -26.47 -1.61
N ARG A 75 -6.38 -26.84 -0.41
CA ARG A 75 -6.58 -28.24 0.05
C ARG A 75 -7.50 -29.08 -0.85
N LYS A 76 -8.10 -28.49 -1.88
CA LYS A 76 -8.90 -29.21 -2.88
C LYS A 76 -8.04 -29.91 -3.95
N ASP A 77 -6.80 -29.50 -4.15
CA ASP A 77 -5.88 -30.22 -5.05
C ASP A 77 -5.19 -31.40 -4.34
N SER A 78 -5.08 -31.34 -3.01
CA SER A 78 -4.56 -32.44 -2.18
C SER A 78 -5.57 -33.56 -1.92
N GLU A 79 -6.86 -33.33 -2.16
CA GLU A 79 -7.92 -34.35 -2.05
C GLU A 79 -8.21 -35.05 -3.40
N MET A 80 -7.48 -34.72 -4.48
CA MET A 80 -7.51 -35.43 -5.78
C MET A 80 -6.34 -36.39 -6.01
N LEU A 81 -5.47 -36.60 -5.00
CA LEU A 81 -4.31 -37.51 -5.08
C LEU A 81 -4.43 -38.78 -4.24
N TYR A 82 -5.64 -39.17 -3.82
CA TYR A 82 -5.96 -40.50 -3.29
C TYR A 82 -7.36 -40.95 -3.71
#